data_AF-A0A356KIC5-F1
#
_entry.id   AF-A0A356KIC5-F1
#
_cell.length_a   1.000
_cell.length_b   1.000
_cell.length_c   1.000
_cell.angle_alpha   90.00
_cell.angle_beta   90.00
_cell.angle_gamma   90.00
#
_symmetry.space_group_name_H-M   'P 1'
#
loop_
_entity.id
_entity.type
_entity.pdbx_description
1 polymer ?
#
loop_
_entity_poly.entity_id
_entity_poly.type
_entity_poly.pdbx_seq_one_letter_code
_entity_poly.pdbx_strand_id
1 'polypeptide(L)'
;AFAKLPEGTVETLLKPENLPKLKAILTYHVVSGKFAASKVVKRSFLTTLNGQRIDLKVAQGKVHVDGATVAKADVMASNGVIHVIDEVILPSSANLAQTAIKAGSFKTLVAAAKAAGLVPALTGDQPLTVFAPTDEAFAKLPEGTVESLLKPENKGKLAAILKYHVVAGRVYSDQALQAKSAETLQGERVEISVKGGVAMVNGAKLLKTDIEASNGVIHVIDSVILPPTKTSQATGCPASRLLESAIKEGAELYNAGSPEGCAAVYEVALRSMVELGRAYLPGKSRERITHMLANLPADADDKAWALRKTLDGLYGKIQRAPEGVHENAK
;
A
#
# COMPACT_ATOMS: atom_id res chain seq x y z
N ALA A 1 4.37 -17.88 -33.90
CA ALA A 1 3.59 -17.10 -32.93
C ALA A 1 2.08 -17.24 -33.15
N PHE A 2 1.44 -16.47 -34.04
CA PHE A 2 -0.03 -16.46 -34.15
C PHE A 2 -0.69 -17.80 -34.52
N ALA A 3 -0.05 -18.62 -35.34
CA ALA A 3 -0.54 -19.98 -35.66
C ALA A 3 -0.44 -20.97 -34.47
N LYS A 4 0.29 -20.64 -33.40
CA LYS A 4 0.34 -21.44 -32.16
C LYS A 4 -0.85 -21.12 -31.23
N LEU A 5 -1.61 -20.06 -31.49
CA LEU A 5 -2.79 -19.75 -30.69
C LEU A 5 -3.90 -20.77 -30.97
N PRO A 6 -4.83 -21.00 -30.02
CA PRO A 6 -5.98 -21.87 -30.25
C PRO A 6 -6.72 -21.48 -31.54
N GLU A 7 -7.19 -22.48 -32.27
CA GLU A 7 -7.88 -22.30 -33.55
C GLU A 7 -9.07 -21.33 -33.40
N GLY A 8 -9.25 -20.43 -34.36
CA GLY A 8 -10.29 -19.38 -34.31
C GLY A 8 -9.98 -18.17 -33.40
N THR A 9 -8.88 -18.16 -32.64
CA THR A 9 -8.52 -17.02 -31.78
C THR A 9 -8.23 -15.76 -32.59
N VAL A 10 -7.47 -15.88 -33.68
CA VAL A 10 -7.09 -14.74 -34.54
C VAL A 10 -8.33 -14.16 -35.23
N GLU A 11 -9.18 -15.02 -35.78
CA GLU A 11 -10.44 -14.63 -36.42
C GLU A 11 -11.37 -13.92 -35.44
N THR A 12 -11.43 -14.41 -34.20
CA THR A 12 -12.20 -13.77 -33.13
C THR A 12 -11.63 -12.41 -32.75
N LEU A 13 -10.31 -12.26 -32.67
CA LEU A 13 -9.66 -10.98 -32.37
C LEU A 13 -9.83 -9.93 -33.48
N LEU A 14 -9.99 -10.36 -34.74
CA LEU A 14 -10.21 -9.49 -35.88
C LEU A 14 -11.66 -8.98 -35.99
N LYS A 15 -12.60 -9.52 -35.20
CA LYS A 15 -13.99 -9.04 -35.17
C LYS A 15 -14.05 -7.60 -34.64
N PRO A 16 -14.94 -6.73 -35.17
CA PRO A 16 -15.06 -5.33 -34.74
C PRO A 16 -15.25 -5.16 -33.23
N GLU A 17 -16.01 -6.06 -32.61
CA GLU A 17 -16.27 -6.12 -31.17
C GLU A 17 -15.03 -6.39 -30.31
N ASN A 18 -13.97 -7.00 -30.88
CA ASN A 18 -12.73 -7.34 -30.17
C ASN A 18 -11.57 -6.41 -30.54
N LEU A 19 -11.79 -5.38 -31.36
CA LEU A 19 -10.77 -4.38 -31.69
C LEU A 19 -10.10 -3.75 -30.46
N PRO A 20 -10.80 -3.43 -29.35
CA PRO A 20 -10.13 -2.93 -28.14
C PRO A 20 -9.13 -3.92 -27.55
N LYS A 21 -9.47 -5.23 -27.54
CA LYS A 21 -8.59 -6.29 -27.06
C LYS A 21 -7.39 -6.48 -27.99
N LEU A 22 -7.62 -6.50 -29.30
CA LEU A 22 -6.56 -6.59 -30.29
C LEU A 22 -5.60 -5.41 -30.17
N LYS A 23 -6.13 -4.19 -30.03
CA LYS A 23 -5.33 -2.99 -29.80
C LYS A 23 -4.48 -3.12 -28.55
N ALA A 24 -5.05 -3.60 -27.44
CA ALA A 24 -4.31 -3.82 -26.19
C ALA A 24 -3.19 -4.86 -26.33
N ILE A 25 -3.44 -5.96 -27.04
CA ILE A 25 -2.43 -7.00 -27.32
C ILE A 25 -1.30 -6.40 -28.17
N LEU A 26 -1.63 -5.68 -29.24
CA LEU A 26 -0.62 -5.08 -30.11
C LEU A 26 0.18 -4.00 -29.38
N THR A 27 -0.45 -3.14 -28.59
CA THR A 27 0.28 -2.12 -27.80
C THR A 27 1.10 -2.72 -26.66
N TYR A 28 0.79 -3.94 -26.21
CA TYR A 28 1.64 -4.71 -25.29
C TYR A 28 2.91 -5.24 -25.97
N HIS A 29 2.90 -5.47 -27.28
CA HIS A 29 4.11 -5.87 -28.02
C HIS A 29 5.02 -4.69 -28.40
N VAL A 30 4.58 -3.45 -28.16
CA VAL A 30 5.31 -2.24 -28.58
C VAL A 30 5.82 -1.49 -27.36
N VAL A 31 7.07 -1.07 -27.42
CA VAL A 31 7.72 -0.25 -26.38
C VAL A 31 8.10 1.09 -26.98
N SER A 32 7.97 2.17 -26.21
CA SER A 32 8.41 3.50 -26.64
C SER A 32 9.94 3.60 -26.60
N GLY A 33 10.56 3.76 -27.77
CA GLY A 33 12.00 3.97 -27.94
C GLY A 33 12.67 2.95 -28.87
N LYS A 34 13.96 3.17 -29.17
CA LYS A 34 14.77 2.27 -30.01
C LYS A 34 15.64 1.38 -29.12
N PHE A 35 15.26 0.12 -29.01
CA PHE A 35 15.98 -0.89 -28.23
C PHE A 35 16.59 -1.93 -29.16
N ALA A 36 17.89 -1.85 -29.39
CA ALA A 36 18.64 -2.94 -30.04
C ALA A 36 18.87 -4.08 -29.03
N ALA A 37 19.14 -5.31 -29.49
CA ALA A 37 19.35 -6.47 -28.63
C ALA A 37 20.40 -6.20 -27.55
N SER A 38 21.48 -5.52 -27.91
CA SER A 38 22.56 -5.10 -26.99
C SER A 38 22.11 -4.17 -25.85
N LYS A 39 21.02 -3.42 -26.03
CA LYS A 39 20.38 -2.60 -24.98
C LYS A 39 19.31 -3.37 -24.23
N VAL A 40 18.59 -4.26 -24.92
CA VAL A 40 17.55 -5.13 -24.32
C VAL A 40 18.18 -6.06 -23.29
N VAL A 41 19.31 -6.69 -23.59
CA VAL A 41 20.00 -7.62 -22.66
C VAL A 41 20.55 -6.95 -21.40
N LYS A 42 20.67 -5.62 -21.38
CA LYS A 42 21.13 -4.85 -20.21
C LYS A 42 19.98 -4.43 -19.30
N ARG A 43 18.74 -4.78 -19.65
CA ARG A 43 17.53 -4.42 -18.92
C ARG A 43 16.80 -5.68 -18.50
N SER A 44 16.21 -5.62 -17.32
CA SER A 44 15.39 -6.71 -16.79
C SER A 44 13.93 -6.60 -17.23
N PHE A 45 13.48 -5.41 -17.66
CA PHE A 45 12.11 -5.17 -18.10
C PHE A 45 12.01 -3.93 -19.01
N LEU A 46 10.90 -3.80 -19.72
CA LEU A 46 10.50 -2.60 -20.46
C LEU A 46 9.03 -2.29 -20.25
N THR A 47 8.66 -1.01 -20.23
CA THR A 47 7.26 -0.58 -20.18
C THR A 47 6.70 -0.46 -21.59
N THR A 48 5.62 -1.18 -21.86
CA THR A 48 4.95 -1.22 -23.16
C THR A 48 4.05 0.01 -23.38
N LEU A 49 3.57 0.23 -24.60
CA LEU A 49 2.62 1.30 -24.91
C LEU A 49 1.25 1.07 -24.27
N ASN A 50 0.92 -0.17 -23.92
CA ASN A 50 -0.23 -0.50 -23.10
C ASN A 50 -0.11 0.01 -21.65
N GLY A 51 1.12 0.30 -21.19
CA GLY A 51 1.42 0.74 -19.83
C GLY A 51 1.84 -0.39 -18.89
N GLN A 52 1.61 -1.65 -19.28
CA GLN A 52 2.11 -2.83 -18.57
C GLN A 52 3.60 -3.08 -18.87
N ARG A 53 4.28 -3.78 -17.96
CA ARG A 53 5.68 -4.18 -18.16
C ARG A 53 5.78 -5.54 -18.87
N ILE A 54 6.84 -5.68 -19.64
CA ILE A 54 7.32 -6.95 -20.19
C ILE A 54 8.65 -7.29 -19.53
N ASP A 55 8.78 -8.53 -19.08
CA ASP A 55 10.02 -9.03 -18.50
C ASP A 55 11.00 -9.41 -19.60
N LEU A 56 12.27 -9.06 -19.39
CA LEU A 56 13.37 -9.39 -20.28
C LEU A 56 14.33 -10.32 -19.56
N LYS A 57 14.58 -11.48 -20.15
CA LYS A 57 15.52 -12.47 -19.62
C LYS A 57 16.45 -12.91 -20.71
N VAL A 58 17.71 -13.19 -20.36
CA VAL A 58 18.65 -13.82 -21.28
C VAL A 58 18.91 -15.22 -20.76
N ALA A 59 18.50 -16.22 -21.52
CA ALA A 59 18.72 -17.62 -21.20
C ALA A 59 19.35 -18.30 -22.42
N GLN A 60 20.40 -19.10 -22.19
CA GLN A 60 21.09 -19.84 -23.26
C GLN A 60 21.56 -18.95 -24.43
N GLY A 61 21.97 -17.71 -24.15
CA GLY A 61 22.41 -16.76 -25.17
C GLY A 61 21.30 -16.17 -26.04
N LYS A 62 20.02 -16.47 -25.74
CA LYS A 62 18.85 -15.88 -26.42
C LYS A 62 18.10 -14.94 -25.50
N VAL A 63 17.52 -13.90 -26.09
CA VAL A 63 16.65 -12.96 -25.40
C VAL A 63 15.24 -13.55 -25.34
N HIS A 64 14.66 -13.55 -24.14
CA HIS A 64 13.29 -13.90 -23.87
C HIS A 64 12.53 -12.66 -23.42
N VAL A 65 11.33 -12.46 -23.98
CA VAL A 65 10.39 -11.40 -23.65
C VAL A 65 9.14 -12.06 -23.09
N ASP A 66 8.91 -11.90 -21.79
CA ASP A 66 7.78 -12.51 -21.07
C ASP A 66 7.61 -14.02 -21.36
N GLY A 67 8.75 -14.73 -21.45
CA GLY A 67 8.82 -16.15 -21.80
C GLY A 67 8.99 -16.45 -23.29
N ALA A 68 8.52 -15.58 -24.19
CA ALA A 68 8.66 -15.75 -25.64
C ALA A 68 10.12 -15.55 -26.10
N THR A 69 10.64 -16.40 -26.97
CA THR A 69 12.01 -16.32 -27.46
C THR A 69 12.10 -15.37 -28.65
N VAL A 70 13.08 -14.46 -28.65
CA VAL A 70 13.41 -13.65 -29.81
C VAL A 70 14.07 -14.53 -30.88
N ALA A 71 13.33 -14.82 -31.94
CA ALA A 71 13.77 -15.61 -33.09
C ALA A 71 14.68 -14.81 -34.04
N LYS A 72 14.38 -13.51 -34.22
CA LYS A 72 15.20 -12.60 -35.04
C LYS A 72 15.25 -11.24 -34.36
N ALA A 73 16.44 -10.80 -34.00
CA ALA A 73 16.66 -9.51 -33.37
C ALA A 73 17.11 -8.44 -34.37
N ASP A 74 16.99 -7.17 -33.98
CA ASP A 74 17.62 -6.02 -34.63
C ASP A 74 17.23 -5.78 -36.09
N VAL A 75 15.96 -5.97 -36.43
CA VAL A 75 15.43 -5.58 -37.73
C VAL A 75 15.16 -4.08 -37.72
N MET A 76 16.08 -3.31 -38.31
CA MET A 76 16.01 -1.85 -38.34
C MET A 76 14.87 -1.35 -39.23
N ALA A 77 14.07 -0.43 -38.71
CA ALA A 77 13.04 0.31 -39.44
C ALA A 77 13.30 1.82 -39.34
N SER A 78 12.71 2.60 -40.24
CA SER A 78 12.86 4.07 -40.25
C SER A 78 12.47 4.71 -38.92
N ASN A 79 11.42 4.19 -38.27
CA ASN A 79 10.85 4.68 -37.02
C ASN A 79 11.19 3.82 -35.79
N GLY A 80 11.97 2.74 -35.91
CA GLY A 80 12.11 1.80 -34.79
C GLY A 80 13.04 0.62 -35.04
N VAL A 81 12.92 -0.39 -34.17
CA VAL A 81 13.61 -1.67 -34.28
C VAL A 81 12.56 -2.75 -34.04
N ILE A 82 12.52 -3.76 -34.90
CA ILE A 82 11.63 -4.92 -34.79
C ILE A 82 12.43 -6.10 -34.26
N HIS A 83 11.88 -6.76 -33.24
CA HIS A 83 12.33 -8.07 -32.76
C HIS A 83 11.21 -9.08 -33.03
N VAL A 84 11.51 -10.12 -33.79
CA VAL A 84 10.57 -11.20 -34.09
C VAL A 84 10.62 -12.19 -32.93
N ILE A 85 9.47 -12.38 -32.27
CA ILE A 85 9.30 -13.37 -31.20
C ILE A 85 8.52 -14.59 -31.71
N ASP A 86 8.77 -15.74 -31.11
CA ASP A 86 8.19 -17.02 -31.52
C ASP A 86 6.78 -17.27 -30.96
N GLU A 87 6.35 -16.49 -29.96
CA GLU A 87 5.06 -16.58 -29.27
C GLU A 87 4.40 -15.21 -29.11
N VAL A 88 3.06 -15.21 -29.00
CA VAL A 88 2.29 -13.98 -28.79
C VAL A 88 2.22 -13.72 -27.30
N ILE A 89 2.78 -12.61 -26.83
CA ILE A 89 2.72 -12.20 -25.43
C ILE A 89 1.37 -11.55 -25.14
N LEU A 90 0.71 -11.96 -24.06
CA LEU A 90 -0.64 -11.50 -23.75
C LEU A 90 -0.61 -10.54 -22.55
N PRO A 91 -1.19 -9.33 -22.68
CA PRO A 91 -1.32 -8.43 -21.54
C PRO A 91 -2.23 -9.06 -20.47
N SER A 92 -2.02 -8.68 -19.21
CA SER A 92 -2.93 -9.09 -18.14
C SER A 92 -4.30 -8.45 -18.37
N SER A 93 -5.30 -9.29 -18.66
CA SER A 93 -6.68 -8.88 -18.96
C SER A 93 -7.56 -8.73 -17.72
N ALA A 94 -7.15 -9.32 -16.59
CA ALA A 94 -7.87 -9.23 -15.33
C ALA A 94 -7.58 -7.90 -14.62
N ASN A 95 -8.62 -7.23 -14.14
CA ASN A 95 -8.47 -6.04 -13.30
C ASN A 95 -7.97 -6.42 -11.89
N LEU A 96 -7.67 -5.42 -11.06
CA LEU A 96 -7.15 -5.62 -9.70
C LEU A 96 -8.06 -6.53 -8.86
N ALA A 97 -9.38 -6.30 -8.92
CA ALA A 97 -10.36 -7.11 -8.18
C ALA A 97 -10.38 -8.57 -8.68
N GLN A 98 -10.41 -8.79 -10.00
CA GLN A 98 -10.38 -10.13 -10.60
C GLN A 98 -9.06 -10.85 -10.33
N THR A 99 -7.95 -10.13 -10.36
CA THR A 99 -6.60 -10.66 -10.07
C THR A 99 -6.50 -11.10 -8.62
N ALA A 100 -7.02 -10.29 -7.69
CA ALA A 100 -7.12 -10.66 -6.28
C ALA A 100 -8.01 -11.90 -6.06
N ILE A 101 -9.16 -11.98 -6.75
CA ILE A 101 -10.05 -13.15 -6.66
C ILE A 101 -9.36 -14.42 -7.20
N LYS A 102 -8.69 -14.32 -8.35
CA LYS A 102 -7.97 -15.47 -8.96
C LYS A 102 -6.82 -15.98 -8.11
N ALA A 103 -6.16 -15.10 -7.35
CA ALA A 103 -5.06 -15.47 -6.47
C ALA A 103 -5.53 -16.24 -5.21
N GLY A 104 -6.83 -16.26 -4.91
CA GLY A 104 -7.44 -17.12 -3.88
C GLY A 104 -7.13 -16.81 -2.42
N SER A 105 -6.08 -16.02 -2.15
CA SER A 105 -5.51 -15.72 -0.82
C SER A 105 -5.93 -14.36 -0.25
N PHE A 106 -6.95 -13.74 -0.85
CA PHE A 106 -7.41 -12.37 -0.56
C PHE A 106 -8.91 -12.31 -0.27
N LYS A 107 -9.50 -13.38 0.27
CA LYS A 107 -10.95 -13.48 0.45
C LYS A 107 -11.46 -12.40 1.41
N THR A 108 -10.71 -12.16 2.50
CA THR A 108 -11.03 -11.15 3.51
C THR A 108 -10.95 -9.75 2.94
N LEU A 109 -9.91 -9.46 2.14
CA LEU A 109 -9.74 -8.18 1.46
C LEU A 109 -10.89 -7.88 0.49
N VAL A 110 -11.32 -8.88 -0.31
CA VAL A 110 -12.43 -8.72 -1.25
C VAL A 110 -13.75 -8.49 -0.50
N ALA A 111 -13.98 -9.19 0.61
CA ALA A 111 -15.15 -8.97 1.46
C ALA A 111 -15.15 -7.55 2.06
N ALA A 112 -14.01 -7.11 2.58
CA ALA A 112 -13.82 -5.76 3.11
C ALA A 112 -14.04 -4.68 2.04
N ALA A 113 -13.50 -4.86 0.83
CA ALA A 113 -13.67 -3.93 -0.28
C ALA A 113 -15.13 -3.83 -0.74
N LYS A 114 -15.87 -4.95 -0.73
CA LYS A 114 -17.32 -4.98 -0.97
C LYS A 114 -18.09 -4.23 0.11
N ALA A 115 -17.80 -4.49 1.39
CA ALA A 115 -18.45 -3.82 2.52
C ALA A 115 -18.19 -2.29 2.52
N ALA A 116 -16.96 -1.89 2.19
CA ALA A 116 -16.55 -0.49 2.08
C ALA A 116 -17.05 0.22 0.80
N GLY A 117 -17.56 -0.51 -0.18
CA GLY A 117 -18.02 0.05 -1.46
C GLY A 117 -16.88 0.52 -2.37
N LEU A 118 -15.68 -0.06 -2.24
CA LEU A 118 -14.49 0.29 -3.03
C LEU A 118 -14.31 -0.54 -4.30
N VAL A 119 -15.17 -1.53 -4.54
CA VAL A 119 -15.14 -2.35 -5.77
C VAL A 119 -15.11 -1.49 -7.04
N PRO A 120 -15.94 -0.43 -7.20
CA PRO A 120 -15.90 0.40 -8.39
C PRO A 120 -14.55 1.09 -8.61
N ALA A 121 -13.86 1.48 -7.53
CA ALA A 121 -12.53 2.08 -7.60
C ALA A 121 -11.47 1.04 -8.03
N LEU A 122 -11.57 -0.20 -7.52
CA LEU A 122 -10.66 -1.30 -7.88
C LEU A 122 -10.92 -1.89 -9.27
N THR A 123 -12.10 -1.66 -9.86
CA THR A 123 -12.44 -2.06 -11.23
C THR A 123 -12.35 -0.92 -12.24
N GLY A 124 -12.08 0.31 -11.79
CA GLY A 124 -12.00 1.48 -12.65
C GLY A 124 -10.77 1.45 -13.57
N ASP A 125 -10.80 2.28 -14.61
CA ASP A 125 -9.72 2.35 -15.62
C ASP A 125 -8.47 3.11 -15.13
N GLN A 126 -8.56 3.77 -13.99
CA GLN A 126 -7.43 4.52 -13.44
C GLN A 126 -6.34 3.56 -12.94
N PRO A 127 -5.06 3.80 -13.29
CA PRO A 127 -3.97 2.98 -12.81
C PRO A 127 -3.83 3.11 -11.29
N LEU A 128 -3.90 1.99 -10.58
CA LEU A 128 -3.73 1.94 -9.12
C LEU A 128 -2.72 0.89 -8.71
N THR A 129 -2.04 1.12 -7.60
CA THR A 129 -1.18 0.14 -6.96
C THR A 129 -1.80 -0.28 -5.63
N VAL A 130 -2.04 -1.58 -5.45
CA VAL A 130 -2.71 -2.12 -4.26
C VAL A 130 -1.72 -2.95 -3.46
N PHE A 131 -1.50 -2.55 -2.21
CA PHE A 131 -0.83 -3.38 -1.22
C PHE A 131 -1.87 -4.33 -0.62
N ALA A 132 -1.92 -5.57 -1.11
CA ALA A 132 -2.93 -6.54 -0.74
C ALA A 132 -2.44 -7.42 0.43
N PRO A 133 -2.99 -7.24 1.66
CA PRO A 133 -2.72 -8.16 2.77
C PRO A 133 -3.35 -9.52 2.49
N THR A 134 -2.60 -10.58 2.76
CA THR A 134 -3.12 -11.96 2.66
C THR A 134 -4.13 -12.26 3.76
N ASP A 135 -4.88 -13.35 3.60
CA ASP A 135 -5.77 -13.81 4.66
C ASP A 135 -4.99 -14.13 5.97
N GLU A 136 -3.73 -14.57 5.90
CA GLU A 136 -2.89 -14.73 7.11
C GLU A 136 -2.53 -13.38 7.75
N ALA A 137 -2.36 -12.32 6.95
CA ALA A 137 -2.12 -10.97 7.46
C ALA A 137 -3.31 -10.45 8.29
N PHE A 138 -4.55 -10.79 7.88
CA PHE A 138 -5.75 -10.50 8.66
C PHE A 138 -5.86 -11.39 9.90
N ALA A 139 -5.43 -12.65 9.83
CA ALA A 139 -5.41 -13.55 10.98
C ALA A 139 -4.40 -13.15 12.07
N LYS A 140 -3.36 -12.38 11.73
CA LYS A 140 -2.43 -11.78 12.71
C LYS A 140 -3.05 -10.64 13.52
N LEU A 141 -4.19 -10.09 13.08
CA LEU A 141 -4.89 -9.08 13.87
C LEU A 141 -5.58 -9.73 15.08
N PRO A 142 -5.69 -9.03 16.22
CA PRO A 142 -6.38 -9.55 17.39
C PRO A 142 -7.81 -9.99 17.04
N GLU A 143 -8.26 -11.11 17.62
CA GLU A 143 -9.61 -11.62 17.43
C GLU A 143 -10.64 -10.52 17.74
N GLY A 144 -11.65 -10.40 16.87
CA GLY A 144 -12.66 -9.34 16.96
C GLY A 144 -12.29 -8.02 16.26
N THR A 145 -11.02 -7.78 15.87
CA THR A 145 -10.63 -6.56 15.13
C THR A 145 -11.24 -6.53 13.74
N VAL A 146 -11.13 -7.63 12.99
CA VAL A 146 -11.70 -7.74 11.64
C VAL A 146 -13.23 -7.65 11.68
N GLU A 147 -13.85 -8.33 12.64
CA GLU A 147 -15.31 -8.25 12.84
C GLU A 147 -15.76 -6.84 13.18
N SER A 148 -15.05 -6.17 14.10
CA SER A 148 -15.31 -4.77 14.46
C SER A 148 -15.16 -3.85 13.26
N LEU A 149 -14.13 -4.03 12.42
CA LEU A 149 -13.92 -3.24 11.21
C LEU A 149 -14.96 -3.51 10.11
N LEU A 150 -15.51 -4.73 10.05
CA LEU A 150 -16.58 -5.12 9.12
C LEU A 150 -17.97 -4.63 9.56
N LYS A 151 -18.14 -4.19 10.82
CA LYS A 151 -19.41 -3.60 11.27
C LYS A 151 -19.76 -2.36 10.46
N PRO A 152 -21.03 -2.14 10.11
CA PRO A 152 -21.47 -0.98 9.33
C PRO A 152 -21.12 0.35 10.00
N GLU A 153 -21.10 0.39 11.33
CA GLU A 153 -20.68 1.53 12.15
C GLU A 153 -19.23 1.96 11.90
N ASN A 154 -18.35 1.02 11.53
CA ASN A 154 -16.93 1.27 11.26
C ASN A 154 -16.60 1.33 9.76
N LYS A 155 -17.60 1.33 8.88
CA LYS A 155 -17.42 1.38 7.42
C LYS A 155 -16.54 2.54 6.97
N GLY A 156 -16.64 3.71 7.62
CA GLY A 156 -15.78 4.85 7.34
C GLY A 156 -14.30 4.59 7.65
N LYS A 157 -14.01 3.89 8.75
CA LYS A 157 -12.64 3.48 9.11
C LYS A 157 -12.13 2.42 8.15
N LEU A 158 -12.95 1.42 7.82
CA LEU A 158 -12.59 0.38 6.85
C LEU A 158 -12.24 0.98 5.49
N ALA A 159 -13.04 1.92 5.00
CA ALA A 159 -12.76 2.63 3.76
C ALA A 159 -11.45 3.43 3.83
N ALA A 160 -11.13 4.06 4.97
CA ALA A 160 -9.86 4.76 5.16
C ALA A 160 -8.66 3.80 5.17
N ILE A 161 -8.77 2.65 5.85
CA ILE A 161 -7.72 1.62 5.88
C ILE A 161 -7.49 1.05 4.48
N LEU A 162 -8.55 0.70 3.76
CA LEU A 162 -8.43 0.19 2.40
C LEU A 162 -7.84 1.23 1.45
N LYS A 163 -8.23 2.51 1.56
CA LYS A 163 -7.61 3.59 0.79
C LYS A 163 -6.13 3.79 1.13
N TYR A 164 -5.71 3.51 2.37
CA TYR A 164 -4.30 3.58 2.76
C TYR A 164 -3.47 2.46 2.14
N HIS A 165 -4.08 1.33 1.81
CA HIS A 165 -3.44 0.26 1.04
C HIS A 165 -3.38 0.53 -0.47
N VAL A 166 -3.97 1.63 -0.95
CA VAL A 166 -4.04 1.93 -2.38
C VAL A 166 -3.26 3.21 -2.67
N VAL A 167 -2.37 3.14 -3.64
CA VAL A 167 -1.59 4.26 -4.17
C VAL A 167 -2.05 4.57 -5.58
N ALA A 168 -2.13 5.85 -5.92
CA ALA A 168 -2.46 6.27 -7.27
C ALA A 168 -1.28 6.03 -8.23
N GLY A 169 -1.58 5.51 -9.42
CA GLY A 169 -0.58 5.19 -10.44
C GLY A 169 -0.10 3.74 -10.39
N ARG A 170 0.63 3.34 -11.44
CA ARG A 170 1.36 2.06 -11.51
C ARG A 170 2.74 2.26 -10.91
N VAL A 171 2.94 1.77 -9.69
CA VAL A 171 4.20 1.84 -8.96
C VAL A 171 4.72 0.43 -8.77
N TYR A 172 5.79 0.12 -9.49
CA TYR A 172 6.50 -1.15 -9.36
C TYR A 172 7.50 -1.11 -8.21
N SER A 173 7.98 -2.27 -7.78
CA SER A 173 8.87 -2.41 -6.63
C SER A 173 10.14 -1.58 -6.77
N ASP A 174 10.77 -1.58 -7.94
CA ASP A 174 11.98 -0.78 -8.23
C ASP A 174 11.73 0.72 -8.05
N GLN A 175 10.59 1.20 -8.53
CA GLN A 175 10.17 2.60 -8.42
C GLN A 175 9.81 2.96 -6.98
N ALA A 176 9.09 2.06 -6.30
CA ALA A 176 8.73 2.18 -4.89
C ALA A 176 9.99 2.31 -4.01
N LEU A 177 10.99 1.46 -4.25
CA LEU A 177 12.27 1.47 -3.53
C LEU A 177 13.07 2.76 -3.77
N GLN A 178 13.04 3.29 -4.99
CA GLN A 178 13.69 4.58 -5.30
C GLN A 178 12.96 5.77 -4.67
N ALA A 179 11.63 5.74 -4.66
CA ALA A 179 10.80 6.81 -4.11
C ALA A 179 10.88 6.88 -2.57
N LYS A 180 11.18 5.77 -1.89
CA LYS A 180 11.19 5.59 -0.41
C LYS A 180 9.88 5.87 0.30
N SER A 181 8.93 6.56 -0.34
CA SER A 181 7.58 6.77 0.16
C SER A 181 6.61 7.00 -0.99
N ALA A 182 5.35 6.63 -0.80
CA ALA A 182 4.28 6.84 -1.77
C ALA A 182 3.05 7.45 -1.11
N GLU A 183 2.34 8.33 -1.80
CA GLU A 183 1.10 8.93 -1.32
C GLU A 183 -0.08 7.99 -1.61
N THR A 184 -0.88 7.72 -0.58
CA THR A 184 -2.03 6.81 -0.68
C THR A 184 -3.30 7.57 -1.06
N LEU A 185 -4.34 6.86 -1.51
CA LEU A 185 -5.66 7.44 -1.77
C LEU A 185 -6.35 7.96 -0.50
N GLN A 186 -5.84 7.60 0.69
CA GLN A 186 -6.32 8.14 1.95
C GLN A 186 -5.74 9.55 2.23
N GLY A 187 -4.60 9.89 1.61
CA GLY A 187 -3.89 11.17 1.72
C GLY A 187 -2.57 11.09 2.49
N GLU A 188 -2.44 10.12 3.40
CA GLU A 188 -1.18 9.89 4.12
C GLU A 188 -0.18 9.10 3.27
N ARG A 189 1.12 9.22 3.60
CA ARG A 189 2.19 8.52 2.90
C ARG A 189 2.48 7.16 3.54
N VAL A 190 2.79 6.18 2.71
CA VAL A 190 3.40 4.90 3.15
C VAL A 190 4.90 4.98 2.97
N GLU A 191 5.66 4.53 3.97
CA GLU A 191 7.11 4.44 3.88
C GLU A 191 7.52 3.09 3.28
N ILE A 192 8.43 3.12 2.32
CA ILE A 192 8.97 1.93 1.65
C ILE A 192 10.44 1.83 2.03
N SER A 193 10.81 0.73 2.68
CA SER A 193 12.19 0.47 3.12
C SER A 193 12.63 -0.93 2.74
N VAL A 194 13.94 -1.20 2.82
CA VAL A 194 14.49 -2.55 2.66
C VAL A 194 15.19 -2.92 3.95
N LYS A 195 14.76 -4.01 4.58
CA LYS A 195 15.38 -4.54 5.80
C LYS A 195 15.82 -5.98 5.55
N GLY A 196 17.11 -6.26 5.71
CA GLY A 196 17.65 -7.61 5.52
C GLY A 196 17.44 -8.19 4.11
N GLY A 197 17.43 -7.33 3.08
CA GLY A 197 17.20 -7.75 1.69
C GLY A 197 15.72 -7.94 1.31
N VAL A 198 14.78 -7.66 2.22
CA VAL A 198 13.34 -7.74 1.92
C VAL A 198 12.72 -6.35 1.93
N ALA A 199 11.94 -6.04 0.89
CA ALA A 199 11.17 -4.81 0.80
C ALA A 199 10.04 -4.82 1.85
N MET A 200 9.89 -3.71 2.55
CA MET A 200 8.89 -3.49 3.58
C MET A 200 8.11 -2.20 3.30
N VAL A 201 6.82 -2.20 3.59
CA VAL A 201 5.96 -1.02 3.52
C VAL A 201 5.37 -0.77 4.90
N ASN A 202 5.72 0.35 5.54
CA ASN A 202 5.31 0.70 6.90
C ASN A 202 5.53 -0.44 7.93
N GLY A 203 6.59 -1.23 7.76
CA GLY A 203 6.89 -2.39 8.61
C GLY A 203 6.20 -3.71 8.21
N ALA A 204 5.31 -3.71 7.21
CA ALA A 204 4.78 -4.93 6.60
C ALA A 204 5.75 -5.50 5.55
N LYS A 205 5.98 -6.81 5.55
CA LYS A 205 6.90 -7.47 4.63
C LYS A 205 6.21 -7.74 3.29
N LEU A 206 6.88 -7.44 2.17
CA LEU A 206 6.38 -7.81 0.85
C LEU A 206 6.70 -9.30 0.60
N LEU A 207 5.64 -10.09 0.41
CA LEU A 207 5.73 -11.53 0.13
C LEU A 207 5.89 -11.79 -1.36
N LYS A 208 5.14 -11.06 -2.18
CA LYS A 208 5.17 -11.14 -3.64
C LYS A 208 4.94 -9.77 -4.21
N THR A 209 5.71 -9.39 -5.21
CA THR A 209 5.66 -8.04 -5.78
C THR A 209 5.36 -8.07 -7.26
N ASP A 210 5.00 -6.91 -7.81
CA ASP A 210 4.85 -6.68 -9.25
C ASP A 210 3.83 -7.63 -9.92
N ILE A 211 2.72 -7.92 -9.24
CA ILE A 211 1.64 -8.71 -9.85
C ILE A 211 0.84 -7.79 -10.78
N GLU A 212 0.94 -8.08 -12.07
CA GLU A 212 0.33 -7.25 -13.11
C GLU A 212 -1.19 -7.40 -13.16
N ALA A 213 -1.90 -6.27 -13.19
CA ALA A 213 -3.33 -6.20 -13.50
C ALA A 213 -3.58 -5.25 -14.69
N SER A 214 -4.77 -5.35 -15.30
CA SER A 214 -5.14 -4.49 -16.44
C SER A 214 -5.22 -3.01 -16.08
N ASN A 215 -5.60 -2.69 -14.84
CA ASN A 215 -5.74 -1.34 -14.31
C ASN A 215 -4.76 -1.04 -13.16
N GLY A 216 -3.67 -1.80 -13.02
CA GLY A 216 -2.77 -1.57 -11.90
C GLY A 216 -1.70 -2.62 -11.65
N VAL A 217 -1.13 -2.55 -10.45
CA VAL A 217 -0.15 -3.50 -9.91
C VAL A 217 -0.57 -3.90 -8.49
N ILE A 218 -0.41 -5.18 -8.14
CA ILE A 218 -0.64 -5.69 -6.78
C ILE A 218 0.69 -6.08 -6.16
N HIS A 219 0.92 -5.60 -4.94
CA HIS A 219 2.00 -6.03 -4.07
C HIS A 219 1.40 -6.75 -2.86
N VAL A 220 1.78 -8.00 -2.66
CA VAL A 220 1.29 -8.83 -1.57
C VAL A 220 2.09 -8.55 -0.32
N ILE A 221 1.40 -8.22 0.78
CA ILE A 221 2.00 -7.93 2.08
C ILE A 221 1.54 -8.92 3.14
N ASP A 222 2.38 -9.13 4.16
CA ASP A 222 2.15 -10.11 5.22
C ASP A 222 1.42 -9.57 6.46
N SER A 223 1.11 -8.27 6.49
CA SER A 223 0.53 -7.55 7.62
C SER A 223 -0.39 -6.45 7.11
N VAL A 224 -1.48 -6.15 7.83
CA VAL A 224 -2.40 -5.05 7.47
C VAL A 224 -1.80 -3.71 7.89
N ILE A 225 -1.73 -2.76 6.96
CA ILE A 225 -1.16 -1.43 7.21
C ILE A 225 -2.26 -0.47 7.63
N LEU A 226 -2.15 0.07 8.84
CA LEU A 226 -3.08 1.07 9.33
C LEU A 226 -2.57 2.48 8.96
N PRO A 227 -3.46 3.36 8.48
CA PRO A 227 -3.08 4.75 8.28
C PRO A 227 -2.59 5.30 9.62
N PRO A 228 -1.52 6.12 9.63
CA PRO A 228 -1.24 6.91 10.80
C PRO A 228 -2.53 7.69 11.07
N THR A 229 -3.03 7.64 12.31
CA THR A 229 -3.98 8.63 12.77
C THR A 229 -3.41 10.00 12.37
N LYS A 230 -4.25 11.00 12.02
CA LYS A 230 -3.80 12.37 11.67
C LYS A 230 -3.06 13.02 12.86
N THR A 231 -1.88 12.51 13.15
CA THR A 231 -1.15 12.59 14.40
C THR A 231 0.37 12.55 14.15
N SER A 232 0.83 12.77 12.91
CA SER A 232 2.24 12.55 12.51
C SER A 232 2.92 13.76 11.84
N GLN A 233 2.29 14.94 11.83
CA GLN A 233 2.90 16.15 11.23
C GLN A 233 3.02 17.33 12.22
N ALA A 234 3.55 17.12 13.43
CA ALA A 234 3.95 18.21 14.32
C ALA A 234 5.39 18.03 14.83
N THR A 235 6.36 18.11 13.91
CA THR A 235 7.78 18.21 14.24
C THR A 235 8.11 19.59 14.79
N GLY A 236 8.05 19.75 16.11
CA GLY A 236 8.58 20.94 16.78
C GLY A 236 8.46 20.98 18.30
N CYS A 237 7.36 20.51 18.88
CA CYS A 237 7.10 20.66 20.31
C CYS A 237 7.64 19.46 21.12
N PRO A 238 8.37 19.64 22.24
CA PRO A 238 8.77 18.54 23.13
C PRO A 238 7.59 17.68 23.59
N ALA A 239 6.43 18.30 23.78
CA ALA A 239 5.19 17.62 24.12
C ALA A 239 4.64 16.75 22.97
N SER A 240 4.77 17.17 21.71
CA SER A 240 4.32 16.35 20.57
C SER A 240 5.23 15.14 20.36
N ARG A 241 6.56 15.28 20.55
CA ARG A 241 7.50 14.15 20.49
C ARG A 241 7.27 13.12 21.58
N LEU A 242 6.99 13.57 22.81
CA LEU A 242 6.71 12.67 23.92
C LEU A 242 5.42 11.86 23.67
N LEU A 243 4.38 12.52 23.16
CA LEU A 243 3.14 11.87 22.76
C LEU A 243 3.34 10.90 21.59
N GLU A 244 4.10 11.29 20.56
CA GLU A 244 4.43 10.43 19.40
C GLU A 244 5.21 9.18 19.82
N SER A 245 6.25 9.34 20.66
CA SER A 245 7.06 8.23 21.16
C SER A 245 6.19 7.25 21.94
N ALA A 246 5.35 7.75 22.85
CA ALA A 246 4.46 6.92 23.64
C ALA A 246 3.42 6.20 22.77
N ILE A 247 2.86 6.90 21.78
CA ILE A 247 1.90 6.36 20.81
C ILE A 247 2.50 5.21 19.99
N LYS A 248 3.75 5.35 19.57
CA LYS A 248 4.46 4.33 18.79
C LYS A 248 4.83 3.13 19.65
N GLU A 249 5.50 3.37 20.78
CA GLU A 249 5.97 2.32 21.69
C GLU A 249 4.80 1.55 22.32
N GLY A 250 3.73 2.25 22.73
CA GLY A 250 2.53 1.59 23.25
C GLY A 250 1.82 0.75 22.18
N ALA A 251 1.76 1.22 20.92
CA ALA A 251 1.21 0.42 19.83
C ALA A 251 2.05 -0.84 19.54
N GLU A 252 3.38 -0.74 19.60
CA GLU A 252 4.28 -1.89 19.45
C GLU A 252 4.06 -2.92 20.58
N LEU A 253 3.93 -2.47 21.84
CA LEU A 253 3.64 -3.34 22.99
C LEU A 253 2.25 -3.97 22.93
N TYR A 254 1.25 -3.21 22.48
CA TYR A 254 -0.10 -3.73 22.27
C TYR A 254 -0.11 -4.81 21.19
N ASN A 255 0.59 -4.57 20.08
CA ASN A 255 0.73 -5.54 18.99
C ASN A 255 1.58 -6.76 19.39
N ALA A 256 2.45 -6.63 20.40
CA ALA A 256 3.20 -7.73 20.98
C ALA A 256 2.38 -8.55 22.01
N GLY A 257 1.10 -8.24 22.20
CA GLY A 257 0.22 -8.95 23.13
C GLY A 257 0.37 -8.51 24.59
N SER A 258 0.90 -7.31 24.85
CA SER A 258 1.01 -6.74 26.19
C SER A 258 0.14 -5.48 26.33
N PRO A 259 -1.18 -5.63 26.54
CA PRO A 259 -2.07 -4.49 26.80
C PRO A 259 -1.70 -3.76 28.11
N GLU A 260 -1.17 -4.47 29.12
CA GLU A 260 -0.67 -3.85 30.35
C GLU A 260 0.55 -2.96 30.10
N GLY A 261 1.49 -3.42 29.26
CA GLY A 261 2.67 -2.65 28.86
C GLY A 261 2.29 -1.42 28.04
N CYS A 262 1.35 -1.58 27.10
CA CYS A 262 0.77 -0.47 26.34
C CYS A 262 0.11 0.58 27.27
N ALA A 263 -0.73 0.13 28.19
CA ALA A 263 -1.39 1.02 29.16
C ALA A 263 -0.38 1.74 30.06
N ALA A 264 0.69 1.08 30.50
CA ALA A 264 1.74 1.69 31.31
C ALA A 264 2.47 2.81 30.54
N VAL A 265 2.86 2.57 29.29
CA VAL A 265 3.52 3.58 28.43
C VAL A 265 2.59 4.79 28.21
N TYR A 266 1.32 4.55 27.93
CA TYR A 266 0.34 5.63 27.75
C TYR A 266 0.06 6.41 29.04
N GLU A 267 0.03 5.73 30.19
CA GLU A 267 -0.19 6.35 31.49
C GLU A 267 0.99 7.26 31.88
N VAL A 268 2.22 6.78 31.72
CA VAL A 268 3.45 7.57 31.97
C VAL A 268 3.48 8.81 31.08
N ALA A 269 3.10 8.68 29.81
CA ALA A 269 3.06 9.80 28.89
C ALA A 269 2.02 10.86 29.30
N LEU A 270 0.81 10.44 29.69
CA LEU A 270 -0.23 11.36 30.17
C LEU A 270 0.14 12.04 31.50
N ARG A 271 0.78 11.31 32.43
CA ARG A 271 1.28 11.89 33.69
C ARG A 271 2.38 12.93 33.42
N SER A 272 3.33 12.61 32.56
CA SER A 272 4.39 13.53 32.13
C SER A 272 3.81 14.79 31.49
N MET A 273 2.75 14.65 30.67
CA MET A 273 2.03 15.79 30.09
C MET A 273 1.32 16.64 31.15
N VAL A 274 0.72 16.02 32.18
CA VAL A 274 0.13 16.74 33.30
C VAL A 274 1.20 17.49 34.09
N GLU A 275 2.38 16.92 34.32
CA GLU A 275 3.49 17.56 35.06
C GLU A 275 4.11 18.73 34.30
N LEU A 276 4.30 18.61 32.98
CA LEU A 276 4.85 19.65 32.10
C LEU A 276 3.99 20.93 32.01
N GLY A 277 2.83 20.99 32.65
CA GLY A 277 1.88 22.08 32.44
C GLY A 277 2.15 23.39 33.20
N ARG A 278 2.51 24.41 32.42
CA ARG A 278 1.82 25.72 32.29
C ARG A 278 1.97 26.23 30.84
N ALA A 279 2.94 25.68 30.09
CA ALA A 279 3.26 26.07 28.72
C ALA A 279 2.38 25.41 27.64
N TYR A 280 1.84 24.19 27.86
CA TYR A 280 1.24 23.39 26.76
C TYR A 280 -0.20 22.92 26.97
N LEU A 281 -0.74 22.97 28.20
CA LEU A 281 -2.07 22.45 28.52
C LEU A 281 -2.90 23.46 29.33
N PRO A 282 -4.10 23.85 28.86
CA PRO A 282 -5.04 24.66 29.63
C PRO A 282 -5.48 23.93 30.91
N GLY A 283 -5.71 24.67 32.01
CA GLY A 283 -6.07 24.10 33.32
C GLY A 283 -7.21 23.09 33.29
N LYS A 284 -8.31 23.39 32.58
CA LYS A 284 -9.45 22.49 32.40
C LYS A 284 -9.10 21.15 31.71
N SER A 285 -8.09 21.13 30.84
CA SER A 285 -7.65 19.88 30.21
C SER A 285 -6.84 19.03 31.17
N ARG A 286 -6.04 19.64 32.05
CA ARG A 286 -5.28 18.92 33.08
C ARG A 286 -6.21 18.26 34.10
N GLU A 287 -7.21 18.99 34.58
CA GLU A 287 -8.23 18.45 35.49
C GLU A 287 -8.95 17.24 34.89
N ARG A 288 -9.32 17.30 33.59
CA ARG A 288 -9.95 16.15 32.90
C ARG A 288 -9.02 14.94 32.79
N ILE A 289 -7.74 15.14 32.50
CA ILE A 289 -6.77 14.04 32.40
C ILE A 289 -6.55 13.44 33.79
N THR A 290 -6.34 14.27 34.82
CA THR A 290 -6.15 13.80 36.20
C THR A 290 -7.36 13.02 36.70
N HIS A 291 -8.58 13.50 36.43
CA HIS A 291 -9.80 12.79 36.79
C HIS A 291 -9.95 11.45 36.05
N MET A 292 -9.57 11.40 34.77
CA MET A 292 -9.59 10.15 34.00
C MET A 292 -8.53 9.16 34.50
N LEU A 293 -7.31 9.62 34.78
CA LEU A 293 -6.23 8.78 35.32
C LEU A 293 -6.59 8.19 36.69
N ALA A 294 -7.42 8.89 37.48
CA ALA A 294 -7.96 8.39 38.74
C ALA A 294 -9.11 7.37 38.57
N ASN A 295 -9.76 7.32 37.40
CA ASN A 295 -10.93 6.49 37.12
C ASN A 295 -10.72 5.64 35.86
N LEU A 296 -9.60 4.92 35.78
CA LEU A 296 -9.31 4.03 34.66
C LEU A 296 -10.07 2.70 34.80
N PRO A 297 -10.47 2.08 33.68
CA PRO A 297 -11.01 0.72 33.67
C PRO A 297 -10.06 -0.29 34.33
N ALA A 298 -10.62 -1.33 34.94
CA ALA A 298 -9.85 -2.42 35.53
C ALA A 298 -9.26 -3.38 34.48
N ASP A 299 -9.94 -3.51 33.33
CA ASP A 299 -9.50 -4.32 32.19
C ASP A 299 -8.35 -3.63 31.43
N ALA A 300 -7.33 -4.39 31.06
CA ALA A 300 -6.10 -3.88 30.47
C ALA A 300 -6.31 -3.34 29.04
N ASP A 301 -7.19 -3.95 28.26
CA ASP A 301 -7.53 -3.53 26.90
C ASP A 301 -8.36 -2.24 26.93
N ASP A 302 -9.40 -2.21 27.75
CA ASP A 302 -10.22 -1.02 27.96
C ASP A 302 -9.39 0.14 28.51
N LYS A 303 -8.45 -0.16 29.42
CA LYS A 303 -7.50 0.83 29.97
C LYS A 303 -6.59 1.38 28.87
N ALA A 304 -6.00 0.54 28.03
CA ALA A 304 -5.15 0.96 26.93
C ALA A 304 -5.92 1.84 25.92
N TRP A 305 -7.15 1.48 25.57
CA TRP A 305 -7.99 2.26 24.64
C TRP A 305 -8.48 3.58 25.24
N ALA A 306 -8.85 3.60 26.52
CA ALA A 306 -9.24 4.82 27.22
C ALA A 306 -8.08 5.84 27.27
N LEU A 307 -6.88 5.36 27.61
CA LEU A 307 -5.67 6.17 27.61
C LEU A 307 -5.30 6.64 26.21
N ARG A 308 -5.41 5.76 25.20
CA ARG A 308 -5.14 6.07 23.80
C ARG A 308 -6.03 7.20 23.28
N LYS A 309 -7.34 7.10 23.53
CA LYS A 309 -8.33 8.11 23.12
C LYS A 309 -7.99 9.50 23.68
N THR A 310 -7.45 9.54 24.89
CA THR A 310 -7.04 10.80 25.52
C THR A 310 -5.72 11.32 24.98
N LEU A 311 -4.74 10.46 24.74
CA LEU A 311 -3.51 10.82 24.03
C LEU A 311 -3.82 11.42 22.66
N ASP A 312 -4.65 10.77 21.84
CA ASP A 312 -5.05 11.26 20.52
C ASP A 312 -5.79 12.60 20.62
N GLY A 313 -6.68 12.75 21.60
CA GLY A 313 -7.41 13.99 21.85
C GLY A 313 -6.52 15.15 22.31
N LEU A 314 -5.46 14.88 23.08
CA LEU A 314 -4.47 15.87 23.49
C LEU A 314 -3.55 16.26 22.37
N TYR A 315 -3.05 15.26 21.64
CA TYR A 315 -2.21 15.48 20.48
C TYR A 315 -2.93 16.37 19.45
N GLY A 316 -4.20 16.08 19.14
CA GLY A 316 -5.00 16.92 18.24
C GLY A 316 -5.27 18.35 18.73
N LYS A 317 -5.24 18.59 20.05
CA LYS A 317 -5.34 19.96 20.61
C LYS A 317 -4.01 20.70 20.52
N ILE A 318 -2.90 20.02 20.78
CA ILE A 318 -1.54 20.60 20.69
C ILE A 318 -1.23 21.00 19.25
N GLN A 319 -1.69 20.22 18.26
CA GLN A 319 -1.55 20.56 16.83
C GLN A 319 -2.36 21.78 16.36
N ARG A 320 -3.43 22.17 17.08
CA ARG A 320 -4.29 23.30 16.71
C ARG A 320 -3.90 24.60 17.41
N ALA A 321 -2.87 24.59 18.24
CA ALA A 321 -2.36 25.81 18.86
C ALA A 321 -1.58 26.62 17.81
N PRO A 322 -1.87 27.92 17.63
CA PRO A 322 -1.14 28.76 16.69
C PRO A 322 0.35 28.88 17.08
N GLU A 323 1.22 28.95 16.07
CA GLU A 323 2.70 28.91 16.18
C GLU A 323 3.33 29.93 17.15
N GLY A 324 2.59 30.94 17.62
CA GLY A 324 3.08 32.01 18.50
C GLY A 324 3.14 31.69 20.02
N VAL A 325 2.77 30.50 20.47
CA VAL A 325 2.91 30.11 21.90
C VAL A 325 4.23 29.36 22.16
N HIS A 326 4.91 28.91 21.10
CA HIS A 326 6.10 28.05 21.19
C HIS A 326 7.43 28.80 21.35
N GLU A 327 7.42 30.14 21.29
CA GLU A 327 8.64 30.95 21.31
C GLU A 327 9.12 31.36 22.72
N ASN A 328 8.33 31.12 23.77
CA ASN A 328 8.67 31.51 25.15
C ASN A 328 9.11 30.34 26.07
N ALA A 329 9.59 29.24 25.51
CA ALA A 329 10.24 28.18 26.27
C ALA A 329 11.71 28.02 25.82
N LYS A 330 12.53 29.02 26.15
CA LYS A 330 13.97 28.87 26.32
C LYS A 330 14.30 28.91 27.80
#